data_AF-K1U837-F1
#
_entry.id   AF-K1U837-F1
#
_cell.length_a   1.000
_cell.length_b   1.000
_cell.length_c   1.000
_cell.angle_alpha   90.00
_cell.angle_beta   90.00
_cell.angle_gamma   90.00
#
_symmetry.space_group_name_H-M   'P 1'
#
loop_
_entity.id
_entity.type
_entity.pdbx_description
1 polymer ?
#
loop_
_entity_poly.entity_id
_entity_poly.type
_entity_poly.pdbx_seq_one_letter_code
_entity_poly.pdbx_strand_id
1 'polypeptide(L)'
;EQGQDDMYKITFSGYRDPDFDIDVSDIEGVGNVVSVTDNTVPDYDFEELYAENKDNILGMYIKKFLDRESLTPLQRKTLYYGTKALMDAMEDRA
;
A
#
# COMPACT_ATOMS: atom_id res chain seq x y z
N GLU A 1 32.87 0.13 11.60
CA GLU A 1 31.88 0.06 12.69
C GLU A 1 31.68 1.47 13.26
N GLN A 2 30.85 2.31 12.63
CA GLN A 2 30.50 3.66 13.11
C GLN A 2 28.99 3.86 13.31
N GLY A 3 28.17 2.84 13.07
CA GLY A 3 26.72 3.00 13.08
C GLY A 3 26.10 3.35 14.44
N GLN A 4 26.88 3.28 15.52
CA GLN A 4 26.46 3.80 16.84
C GLN A 4 26.55 5.34 16.94
N ASP A 5 27.39 5.98 16.11
CA ASP A 5 27.62 7.43 16.10
C ASP A 5 26.82 8.15 15.02
N ASP A 6 26.27 7.40 14.06
CA ASP A 6 25.50 7.92 12.93
C ASP A 6 24.00 8.01 13.22
N MET A 7 23.33 8.92 12.54
CA MET A 7 21.87 9.05 12.52
C MET A 7 21.32 8.67 11.14
N TYR A 8 20.31 7.81 11.11
CA TYR A 8 19.76 7.26 9.88
C TYR A 8 18.38 7.79 9.57
N LYS A 9 18.15 8.03 8.27
CA LYS A 9 16.82 8.20 7.69
C LYS A 9 16.58 7.08 6.69
N ILE A 10 15.49 6.34 6.88
CA ILE A 10 15.16 5.18 6.06
C ILE A 10 13.98 5.53 5.16
N THR A 11 14.06 5.12 3.89
CA THR A 11 12.96 5.30 2.95
C THR A 11 12.75 4.02 2.15
N PHE A 12 11.56 3.44 2.29
CA PHE A 12 11.12 2.33 1.47
C PHE A 12 10.43 2.87 0.22
N SER A 13 10.68 2.26 -0.93
CA SER A 13 10.04 2.61 -2.20
C SER A 13 10.00 1.41 -3.13
N GLY A 14 9.08 1.44 -4.09
CA GLY A 14 8.83 0.31 -4.99
C GLY A 14 7.51 -0.39 -4.68
N TYR A 15 7.41 -1.62 -5.12
CA TYR A 15 6.22 -2.44 -4.98
C TYR A 15 6.35 -3.37 -3.77
N ARG A 16 5.26 -3.59 -3.06
CA ARG A 16 5.18 -4.55 -1.96
C ARG A 16 4.01 -5.50 -2.13
N ASP A 17 4.14 -6.67 -1.52
CA ASP A 17 3.01 -7.57 -1.34
C ASP A 17 1.86 -6.81 -0.63
N PRO A 18 0.63 -6.83 -1.15
CA PRO A 18 -0.51 -6.15 -0.53
C PRO A 18 -0.84 -6.58 0.89
N ASP A 19 -0.47 -7.80 1.27
CA ASP A 19 -0.75 -8.38 2.58
C ASP A 19 0.39 -8.12 3.58
N PHE A 20 1.48 -7.51 3.12
CA PHE A 20 2.64 -7.19 3.95
C PHE A 20 2.65 -5.71 4.32
N ASP A 21 2.45 -5.37 5.60
CA ASP A 21 2.64 -4.02 6.11
C ASP A 21 4.01 -3.82 6.76
N ILE A 22 4.61 -2.65 6.53
CA ILE A 22 5.85 -2.24 7.18
C ILE A 22 5.52 -1.64 8.53
N ASP A 23 5.99 -2.26 9.61
CA ASP A 23 5.91 -1.67 10.94
C ASP A 23 6.96 -0.55 11.08
N VAL A 24 6.54 0.66 10.69
CA VAL A 24 7.33 1.88 10.80
C VAL A 24 7.73 2.13 12.26
N SER A 25 6.85 1.84 13.22
CA SER A 25 7.09 2.14 14.63
C SER A 25 8.17 1.23 15.22
N ASP A 26 8.15 -0.05 14.84
CA ASP A 26 9.20 -1.00 15.23
C ASP A 26 10.57 -0.58 14.70
N ILE A 27 10.64 -0.07 13.46
CA ILE A 27 11.91 0.37 12.85
C ILE A 27 12.39 1.69 13.47
N GLU A 28 11.48 2.63 13.77
CA GLU A 28 11.81 3.86 14.48
C GLU A 28 12.24 3.61 15.94
N GLY A 29 11.77 2.50 16.54
CA GLY A 29 12.21 2.03 17.85
C GLY A 29 13.65 1.51 17.87
N VAL A 30 14.25 1.25 16.71
CA VAL A 30 15.67 0.90 16.60
C VAL A 30 16.50 2.15 16.89
N GLY A 31 17.49 2.01 17.78
CA GLY A 31 18.42 3.08 18.08
C GLY A 31 19.04 3.66 16.82
N ASN A 32 19.25 4.97 16.82
CA ASN A 32 19.88 5.74 15.74
C ASN A 32 19.05 5.96 14.47
N VAL A 33 17.77 5.63 14.47
CA VAL A 33 16.85 5.97 13.37
C VAL A 33 16.07 7.24 13.71
N VAL A 34 16.22 8.28 12.90
CA VAL A 34 15.56 9.58 13.11
C VAL A 34 14.18 9.62 12.45
N SER A 35 14.01 8.89 11.35
CA SER A 35 12.71 8.78 10.67
C SER A 35 12.69 7.60 9.72
N VAL A 36 11.51 7.01 9.59
CA VAL A 36 11.21 6.00 8.58
C VAL A 36 10.08 6.52 7.71
N THR A 37 10.23 6.40 6.40
CA THR A 37 9.19 6.80 5.44
C THR A 37 8.88 5.63 4.51
N ASP A 38 7.64 5.15 4.55
CA ASP A 38 7.14 4.18 3.58
C ASP A 38 6.52 4.89 2.37
N ASN A 39 7.16 4.78 1.21
CA ASN A 39 6.63 5.20 -0.09
C ASN A 39 6.35 4.00 -1.00
N THR A 40 6.29 2.79 -0.46
CA THR A 40 5.92 1.60 -1.23
C THR A 40 4.46 1.68 -1.67
N VAL A 41 4.13 0.94 -2.73
CA VAL A 41 2.76 0.76 -3.19
C VAL A 41 2.45 -0.74 -3.27
N PRO A 42 1.24 -1.18 -2.90
CA PRO A 42 0.83 -2.57 -3.08
C PRO A 42 0.85 -3.00 -4.55
N ASP A 43 1.34 -4.20 -4.83
CA ASP A 43 1.40 -4.80 -6.17
C ASP A 43 0.15 -5.64 -6.47
N TYR A 44 -1.02 -5.00 -6.48
CA TYR A 44 -2.27 -5.69 -6.81
C TYR A 44 -2.34 -6.05 -8.29
N ASP A 45 -2.74 -7.29 -8.58
CA ASP A 45 -3.39 -7.60 -9.86
C ASP A 45 -4.84 -7.10 -9.81
N PHE A 46 -5.05 -5.86 -10.26
CA PHE A 46 -6.38 -5.25 -10.24
C PHE A 46 -7.39 -5.89 -11.19
N GLU A 47 -6.93 -6.56 -12.25
CA GLU A 47 -7.81 -7.26 -13.18
C GLU A 47 -8.37 -8.53 -12.54
N GLU A 48 -7.49 -9.32 -11.91
CA GLU A 48 -7.88 -10.50 -11.12
C GLU A 48 -8.79 -10.08 -9.95
N LEU A 49 -8.37 -9.09 -9.17
CA LEU A 49 -9.13 -8.61 -8.02
C LEU A 49 -10.52 -8.09 -8.41
N TYR A 50 -10.63 -7.40 -9.55
CA TYR A 50 -11.92 -7.01 -10.10
C TYR A 50 -12.76 -8.22 -10.53
N ALA A 51 -12.18 -9.19 -11.22
CA ALA A 51 -12.90 -10.37 -11.71
C ALA A 51 -13.53 -11.16 -10.57
N GLU A 52 -12.82 -11.32 -9.46
CA GLU A 52 -13.28 -12.00 -8.25
C GLU A 52 -14.36 -11.20 -7.49
N ASN A 53 -14.33 -9.87 -7.58
CA ASN A 53 -15.18 -8.97 -6.79
C ASN A 53 -16.22 -8.21 -7.62
N LYS A 54 -16.44 -8.59 -8.87
CA LYS A 54 -17.27 -7.85 -9.85
C LYS A 54 -18.69 -7.51 -9.37
N ASP A 55 -19.23 -8.33 -8.48
CA ASP A 55 -20.62 -8.24 -7.98
C ASP A 55 -20.72 -7.51 -6.63
N ASN A 56 -19.62 -6.95 -6.10
CA ASN A 56 -19.60 -6.22 -4.84
C ASN A 56 -18.98 -4.82 -4.97
N ILE A 57 -18.96 -4.08 -3.85
CA ILE A 57 -18.49 -2.69 -3.81
C ILE A 57 -17.00 -2.53 -4.20
N LEU A 58 -16.16 -3.53 -3.91
CA LEU A 58 -14.75 -3.53 -4.27
C LEU A 58 -14.58 -3.59 -5.80
N GLY A 59 -15.28 -4.51 -6.48
CA GLY A 59 -15.26 -4.57 -7.94
C GLY A 59 -15.82 -3.31 -8.58
N MET A 60 -16.94 -2.78 -8.07
CA MET A 60 -17.52 -1.51 -8.54
C MET A 60 -16.56 -0.31 -8.37
N TYR A 61 -15.72 -0.34 -7.33
CA TYR A 61 -14.71 0.67 -7.06
C TYR A 61 -13.55 0.58 -8.06
N ILE A 62 -12.93 -0.60 -8.18
CA ILE A 62 -11.77 -0.85 -9.06
C ILE A 62 -12.12 -0.54 -10.52
N LYS A 63 -13.31 -0.94 -10.98
CA LYS A 63 -13.78 -0.70 -12.35
C LYS A 63 -13.70 0.77 -12.79
N LYS A 64 -13.93 1.72 -11.88
CA LYS A 64 -13.85 3.17 -12.17
C LYS A 64 -12.45 3.63 -12.64
N PHE A 65 -11.44 2.81 -12.40
CA PHE A 65 -10.05 3.06 -12.75
C PHE A 65 -9.60 2.19 -13.94
N LEU A 66 -10.03 0.93 -14.05
CA LEU A 66 -9.66 0.03 -15.14
C LEU A 66 -10.15 0.52 -16.52
N ASP A 67 -11.30 1.18 -16.58
CA ASP A 67 -11.86 1.71 -17.84
C ASP A 67 -11.05 2.91 -18.40
N ARG A 68 -9.94 3.32 -17.78
CA ARG A 68 -9.15 4.50 -18.15
C ARG A 68 -7.84 4.09 -18.83
N GLU A 69 -7.52 4.74 -19.94
CA GLU A 69 -6.25 4.52 -20.66
C GLU A 69 -5.01 4.78 -19.79
N SER A 70 -5.10 5.75 -18.88
CA SER A 70 -4.04 6.02 -17.91
C SER A 70 -4.59 6.69 -16.66
N LEU A 71 -3.87 6.49 -15.55
CA LEU A 71 -4.16 7.10 -14.26
C LEU A 71 -3.15 8.20 -13.94
N THR A 72 -3.61 9.28 -13.32
CA THR A 72 -2.72 10.27 -12.69
C THR A 72 -2.08 9.67 -11.43
N PRO A 73 -0.96 10.23 -10.91
CA PRO A 73 -0.37 9.77 -9.65
C PRO A 73 -1.36 9.79 -8.48
N LEU A 74 -2.23 10.82 -8.42
CA LEU A 74 -3.27 10.90 -7.41
C LEU A 74 -4.29 9.77 -7.58
N GLN A 75 -4.75 9.50 -8.81
CA GLN A 75 -5.71 8.43 -9.08
C GLN A 75 -5.14 7.04 -8.80
N ARG A 76 -3.85 6.81 -9.09
CA ARG A 76 -3.15 5.57 -8.68
C ARG A 76 -3.20 5.41 -7.17
N LYS A 77 -2.81 6.44 -6.41
CA LYS A 77 -2.89 6.43 -4.93
C LYS A 77 -4.32 6.18 -4.45
N THR A 78 -5.32 6.82 -5.07
CA THR A 78 -6.72 6.59 -4.73
C THR A 78 -7.10 5.13 -4.94
N LEU A 79 -6.80 4.54 -6.09
CA LEU A 79 -7.04 3.12 -6.36
C LEU A 79 -6.41 2.23 -5.28
N TYR A 80 -5.12 2.37 -5.00
CA TYR A 80 -4.41 1.57 -3.98
C TYR A 80 -5.03 1.67 -2.59
N TYR A 81 -5.14 2.89 -2.04
CA TYR A 81 -5.62 3.08 -0.67
C TYR A 81 -7.10 2.74 -0.51
N GLY A 82 -7.92 3.03 -1.52
CA GLY A 82 -9.34 2.67 -1.50
C GLY A 82 -9.57 1.16 -1.60
N THR A 83 -8.77 0.45 -2.41
CA THR A 83 -8.80 -1.01 -2.47
C THR A 83 -8.44 -1.62 -1.11
N LYS A 84 -7.32 -1.21 -0.51
CA LYS A 84 -6.89 -1.70 0.82
C LYS A 84 -7.97 -1.46 1.89
N ALA A 85 -8.47 -0.24 2.01
CA ALA A 85 -9.49 0.10 3.00
C ALA A 85 -10.81 -0.67 2.82
N LEU A 86 -11.20 -0.98 1.58
CA LEU A 86 -12.38 -1.80 1.30
C LEU A 86 -12.15 -3.26 1.64
N MET A 87 -10.98 -3.81 1.33
CA MET A 87 -10.60 -5.19 1.69
C MET A 87 -10.58 -5.36 3.21
N ASP A 88 -9.89 -4.49 3.93
CA ASP A 88 -9.80 -4.54 5.40
C ASP A 88 -11.21 -4.48 6.03
N ALA A 89 -12.08 -3.59 5.53
CA ALA A 89 -13.46 -3.46 6.02
C ALA A 89 -14.37 -4.67 5.68
N MET A 90 -13.99 -5.48 4.69
CA MET A 90 -14.69 -6.72 4.32
C MET A 90 -14.20 -7.92 5.14
N GLU A 91 -12.91 -7.98 5.46
CA GLU A 91 -12.31 -9.02 6.33
C GLU A 91 -12.82 -8.92 7.77
N ASP A 92 -12.96 -7.71 8.31
CA ASP A 92 -13.51 -7.47 9.67
C ASP A 92 -14.95 -7.99 9.86
N ARG A 93 -15.63 -8.36 8.77
CA ARG A 93 -17.01 -8.84 8.79
C ARG A 93 -17.15 -10.37 8.64
N ALA A 94 -16.06 -11.07 8.33
CA ALA A 94 -16.02 -12.53 8.14
C ALA A 94 -15.82 -13.26 9.48
#